data_AF-A0A0L0FBI3-F1
#
_entry.id   AF-A0A0L0FBI3-F1
#
_cell.length_a   1.000
_cell.length_b   1.000
_cell.length_c   1.000
_cell.angle_alpha   90.00
_cell.angle_beta   90.00
_cell.angle_gamma   90.00
#
_symmetry.space_group_name_H-M   'P 1'
#
loop_
_entity.id
_entity.type
_entity.pdbx_description
1 polymer ?
#
loop_
_entity_poly.entity_id
_entity_poly.type
_entity_poly.pdbx_seq_one_letter_code
_entity_poly.pdbx_strand_id
1 'polypeptide(L)'
;CNGWLDYAPDPPHGTVLRAVEVILSEHDAELHVQFKRLHCSAVQWAWPMLQGVFAAILSAAQWAALWDCVLLERTPRLIYYVVVALVKSERRQLLSMRTAAEIESHCSRERQINVREIIRIAKLLCTRTKVSDCPSVLMGLAPTEFYPIPGPSDVSQPNANRTRLNLGYGALSRLPGRGVAEEDFNLDQIQDNLEGRPNYTVDNKGGLSVEGISERIQSQTEKLNWKHSQLARILDEKENINKDMEDNRRALSAKTHTLRKAQVQKEVKAMVTMLDVAGKAMDKEIN
;
A
#
# COMPACT_ATOMS: atom_id res chain seq x y z
N CYS A 1 7.26 0.04 -7.19
CA CYS A 1 6.82 -1.01 -6.25
C CYS A 1 7.85 -1.35 -5.17
N ASN A 2 9.14 -1.00 -5.35
CA ASN A 2 10.17 -1.21 -4.32
C ASN A 2 9.76 -0.56 -2.98
N GLY A 3 9.92 -1.29 -1.87
CA GLY A 3 9.58 -0.81 -0.53
C GLY A 3 8.10 -0.85 -0.17
N TRP A 4 7.20 -1.05 -1.15
CA TRP A 4 5.75 -1.05 -0.92
C TRP A 4 5.22 -2.42 -0.51
N LEU A 5 5.67 -3.48 -1.20
CA LEU A 5 5.23 -4.86 -0.95
C LEU A 5 6.08 -5.58 0.09
N ASP A 6 7.24 -5.01 0.46
CA ASP A 6 8.21 -5.64 1.35
C ASP A 6 7.70 -5.81 2.79
N TYR A 7 6.65 -5.06 3.15
CA TYR A 7 6.03 -5.07 4.49
C TYR A 7 4.60 -5.60 4.49
N ALA A 8 4.07 -6.09 3.37
CA ALA A 8 2.69 -6.57 3.30
C ALA A 8 2.47 -7.73 4.32
N PRO A 9 1.40 -7.69 5.15
CA PRO A 9 0.23 -6.80 5.10
C PRO A 9 0.33 -5.51 5.94
N ASP A 10 1.43 -5.29 6.66
CA ASP A 10 1.64 -4.12 7.51
C ASP A 10 1.93 -2.85 6.67
N PRO A 11 1.61 -1.65 7.17
CA PRO A 11 1.92 -0.41 6.46
C PRO A 11 3.44 -0.27 6.24
N PRO A 12 3.90 0.22 5.08
CA PRO A 12 5.31 0.50 4.82
C PRO A 12 5.75 1.78 5.56
N HIS A 13 5.83 1.70 6.89
CA HIS A 13 6.12 2.80 7.81
C HIS A 13 7.45 3.51 7.51
N GLY A 14 8.48 2.76 7.12
CA GLY A 14 9.84 3.28 7.00
C GLY A 14 10.15 4.02 5.70
N THR A 15 9.51 3.62 4.59
CA THR A 15 9.99 3.99 3.25
C THR A 15 8.97 4.87 2.53
N VAL A 16 7.76 4.35 2.30
CA VAL A 16 6.73 5.05 1.53
C VAL A 16 6.11 6.18 2.34
N LEU A 17 5.65 5.89 3.56
CA LEU A 17 4.96 6.88 4.40
C LEU A 17 5.89 8.04 4.78
N ARG A 18 7.16 7.72 5.08
CA ARG A 18 8.20 8.72 5.32
C ARG A 18 8.44 9.63 4.12
N ALA A 19 8.47 9.09 2.90
CA ALA A 19 8.63 9.92 1.70
C ALA A 19 7.48 10.93 1.56
N VAL A 20 6.24 10.51 1.83
CA VAL A 20 5.07 11.42 1.78
C VAL A 20 5.14 12.48 2.89
N GLU A 21 5.58 12.13 4.11
CA GLU A 21 5.79 13.11 5.19
C GLU A 21 6.84 14.17 4.85
N VAL A 22 7.95 13.75 4.24
CA VAL A 22 9.02 14.67 3.82
C VAL A 22 8.51 15.63 2.75
N ILE A 23 7.84 15.13 1.71
CA ILE A 23 7.24 15.98 0.66
C ILE A 23 6.23 16.96 1.27
N LEU A 24 5.39 16.50 2.21
CA LEU A 24 4.43 17.38 2.88
C LEU A 24 5.15 18.47 3.69
N SER A 25 6.22 18.11 4.42
CA SER A 25 7.00 19.08 5.20
C SER A 25 7.68 20.15 4.32
N GLU A 26 8.11 19.78 3.11
CA GLU A 26 8.72 20.70 2.15
C GLU A 26 7.69 21.67 1.56
N HIS A 27 6.51 21.17 1.20
CA HIS A 27 5.51 21.94 0.46
C HIS A 27 4.48 22.64 1.34
N ASP A 28 4.27 22.16 2.57
CA ASP A 28 3.31 22.71 3.51
C ASP A 28 3.73 22.42 4.97
N ALA A 29 4.70 23.21 5.44
CA ALA A 29 5.23 23.09 6.80
C ALA A 29 4.17 23.33 7.89
N GLU A 30 3.19 24.20 7.66
CA GLU A 30 2.16 24.51 8.66
C GLU A 30 1.23 23.31 8.88
N LEU A 31 0.79 22.67 7.80
CA LEU A 31 -0.04 21.48 7.87
C LEU A 31 0.74 20.30 8.49
N HIS A 32 2.02 20.17 8.14
CA HIS A 32 2.90 19.18 8.77
C HIS A 32 3.09 19.40 10.28
N VAL A 33 3.29 20.65 10.72
CA VAL A 33 3.39 21.00 12.15
C VAL A 33 2.09 20.71 12.88
N GLN A 34 0.94 21.00 12.28
CA GLN A 34 -0.35 20.66 12.88
C GLN A 34 -0.51 19.15 13.05
N PHE A 35 -0.16 18.35 12.05
CA PHE A 35 -0.22 16.89 12.14
C PHE A 35 0.66 16.36 13.27
N LYS A 36 1.89 16.90 13.41
CA LYS A 36 2.78 16.60 14.52
C LYS A 36 2.20 17.02 15.88
N ARG A 37 1.60 18.22 15.97
CA ARG A 37 0.97 18.72 17.21
C ARG A 37 -0.20 17.85 17.66
N LEU A 38 -0.95 17.29 16.71
CA LEU A 38 -2.07 16.39 16.98
C LEU A 38 -1.63 14.93 17.13
N HIS A 39 -0.33 14.64 17.08
CA HIS A 39 0.24 13.28 17.08
C HIS A 39 -0.35 12.38 15.97
N CYS A 40 -0.74 12.97 14.84
CA CYS A 40 -1.25 12.24 13.69
C CYS A 40 -0.09 11.72 12.85
N SER A 41 0.05 10.39 12.77
CA SER A 41 1.10 9.74 11.97
C SER A 41 0.69 9.61 10.49
N ALA A 42 1.63 9.53 9.55
CA ALA A 42 1.31 9.23 8.15
C ALA A 42 0.57 7.91 7.91
N VAL A 43 0.62 7.01 8.88
CA VAL A 43 -0.21 5.79 8.87
C VAL A 43 -1.69 6.15 8.95
N GLN A 44 -2.07 7.20 9.66
CA GLN A 44 -3.48 7.55 9.85
C GLN A 44 -4.03 8.38 8.69
N TRP A 45 -3.24 9.30 8.13
CA TRP A 45 -3.74 10.20 7.09
C TRP A 45 -3.35 9.79 5.67
N ALA A 46 -2.18 9.18 5.45
CA ALA A 46 -1.71 8.82 4.10
C ALA A 46 -2.00 7.36 3.73
N TRP A 47 -1.85 6.43 4.68
CA TRP A 47 -2.02 5.00 4.40
C TRP A 47 -3.42 4.60 3.93
N PRO A 48 -4.54 5.12 4.49
CA PRO A 48 -5.87 4.77 3.97
C PRO A 48 -6.05 5.13 2.49
N MET A 49 -5.38 6.19 2.03
CA MET A 49 -5.36 6.58 0.62
C MET A 49 -4.49 5.66 -0.22
N LEU A 50 -3.34 5.27 0.32
CA LEU A 50 -2.33 4.48 -0.37
C LEU A 50 -2.67 2.98 -0.43
N GLN A 51 -3.21 2.39 0.64
CA GLN A 51 -3.49 0.95 0.75
C GLN A 51 -4.35 0.42 -0.41
N GLY A 52 -5.38 1.18 -0.80
CA GLY A 52 -6.23 0.87 -1.96
C GLY A 52 -5.80 1.59 -3.25
N VAL A 53 -4.64 2.24 -3.26
CA VAL A 53 -4.16 3.13 -4.33
C VAL A 53 -5.28 4.07 -4.82
N PHE A 54 -5.88 4.77 -3.86
CA PHE A 54 -7.00 5.71 -4.01
C PHE A 54 -8.36 5.11 -4.41
N ALA A 55 -8.48 3.79 -4.60
CA ALA A 55 -9.74 3.17 -5.01
C ALA A 55 -10.88 3.34 -3.99
N ALA A 56 -10.55 3.50 -2.71
CA ALA A 56 -11.55 3.76 -1.66
C ALA A 56 -11.98 5.24 -1.56
N ILE A 57 -11.25 6.15 -2.21
CA ILE A 57 -11.43 7.61 -2.05
C ILE A 57 -11.94 8.26 -3.33
N LEU A 58 -11.56 7.71 -4.49
CA LEU A 58 -11.94 8.18 -5.81
C LEU A 58 -13.01 7.26 -6.41
N SER A 59 -13.95 7.86 -7.14
CA SER A 59 -14.88 7.07 -7.97
C SER A 59 -14.13 6.33 -9.07
N ALA A 60 -14.72 5.26 -9.62
CA ALA A 60 -14.08 4.43 -10.65
C ALA A 60 -13.58 5.24 -11.88
N ALA A 61 -14.36 6.22 -12.34
CA ALA A 61 -13.97 7.08 -13.47
C ALA A 61 -12.79 8.01 -13.13
N GLN A 62 -12.78 8.53 -11.91
CA GLN A 62 -11.71 9.39 -11.39
C GLN A 62 -10.41 8.60 -11.16
N TRP A 63 -10.53 7.40 -10.62
CA TRP A 63 -9.43 6.48 -10.42
C TRP A 63 -8.80 6.06 -11.76
N ALA A 64 -9.60 5.71 -12.75
CA ALA A 64 -9.12 5.39 -14.09
C ALA A 64 -8.33 6.57 -14.70
N ALA A 65 -8.88 7.80 -14.64
CA ALA A 65 -8.20 8.98 -15.15
C ALA A 65 -6.85 9.27 -14.46
N LEU A 66 -6.74 8.97 -13.16
CA LEU A 66 -5.48 9.05 -12.42
C LEU A 66 -4.46 8.04 -12.95
N TRP A 67 -4.89 6.80 -13.13
CA TRP A 67 -4.03 5.72 -13.62
C TRP A 67 -3.61 5.89 -15.07
N ASP A 68 -4.46 6.46 -15.92
CA ASP A 68 -4.09 6.83 -17.28
C ASP A 68 -2.87 7.78 -17.26
N CYS A 69 -2.87 8.80 -16.41
CA CYS A 69 -1.72 9.69 -16.27
C CYS A 69 -0.49 8.99 -15.70
N VAL A 70 -0.65 8.17 -14.65
CA VAL A 70 0.49 7.49 -13.99
C VAL A 70 1.16 6.48 -14.93
N LEU A 71 0.38 5.72 -15.70
CA LEU A 71 0.86 4.68 -16.60
C LEU A 71 1.41 5.27 -17.91
N LEU A 72 0.69 6.22 -18.52
CA LEU A 72 1.10 6.81 -19.79
C LEU A 72 2.38 7.65 -19.64
N GLU A 73 2.53 8.37 -18.53
CA GLU A 73 3.70 9.24 -18.30
C GLU A 73 4.88 8.50 -17.67
N ARG A 74 4.78 7.17 -17.48
CA ARG A 74 5.82 6.30 -16.89
C ARG A 74 6.47 6.92 -15.64
N THR A 75 5.67 7.57 -14.81
CA THR A 75 6.15 8.32 -13.63
C THR A 75 5.48 7.77 -12.37
N PRO A 76 5.87 6.56 -11.88
CA PRO A 76 5.27 5.94 -10.70
C PRO A 76 5.38 6.79 -9.43
N ARG A 77 6.40 7.65 -9.36
CA ARG A 77 6.61 8.60 -8.25
C ARG A 77 5.46 9.61 -8.10
N LEU A 78 4.65 9.82 -9.15
CA LEU A 78 3.53 10.77 -9.13
C LEU A 78 2.50 10.40 -8.05
N ILE A 79 2.34 9.12 -7.72
CA ILE A 79 1.43 8.61 -6.70
C ILE A 79 1.65 9.29 -5.34
N TYR A 80 2.91 9.51 -4.93
CA TYR A 80 3.23 10.13 -3.64
C TYR A 80 2.83 11.62 -3.62
N TYR A 81 3.04 12.32 -4.73
CA TYR A 81 2.64 13.72 -4.88
C TYR A 81 1.13 13.89 -4.95
N VAL A 82 0.39 12.90 -5.45
CA VAL A 82 -1.08 12.91 -5.46
C VAL A 82 -1.64 12.90 -4.04
N VAL A 83 -1.08 12.11 -3.12
CA VAL A 83 -1.48 12.15 -1.70
C VAL A 83 -1.31 13.55 -1.12
N VAL A 84 -0.14 14.16 -1.32
CA VAL A 84 0.14 15.51 -0.80
C VAL A 84 -0.76 16.55 -1.45
N ALA A 85 -1.03 16.44 -2.76
CA ALA A 85 -1.94 17.32 -3.47
C ALA A 85 -3.38 17.24 -2.92
N LEU A 86 -3.87 16.04 -2.61
CA LEU A 86 -5.19 15.82 -2.00
C LEU A 86 -5.27 16.50 -0.63
N VAL A 87 -4.31 16.23 0.25
CA VAL A 87 -4.24 16.82 1.59
C VAL A 87 -4.14 18.35 1.52
N LYS A 88 -3.32 18.89 0.63
CA LYS A 88 -3.20 20.34 0.44
C LYS A 88 -4.47 20.99 -0.10
N SER A 89 -5.23 20.29 -0.94
CA SER A 89 -6.50 20.82 -1.48
C SER A 89 -7.55 21.07 -0.39
N GLU A 90 -7.47 20.31 0.72
CA GLU A 90 -8.37 20.40 1.87
C GLU A 90 -7.73 21.07 3.09
N ARG A 91 -6.61 21.78 2.87
CA ARG A 91 -5.85 22.46 3.91
C ARG A 91 -6.74 23.21 4.92
N ARG A 92 -7.76 23.96 4.46
CA ARG A 92 -8.65 24.71 5.34
C ARG A 92 -9.42 23.82 6.32
N GLN A 93 -9.89 22.67 5.85
CA GLN A 93 -10.65 21.72 6.68
C GLN A 93 -9.72 21.01 7.65
N LEU A 94 -8.57 20.54 7.17
CA LEU A 94 -7.58 19.87 8.02
C LEU A 94 -7.04 20.80 9.12
N LEU A 95 -6.75 22.07 8.81
CA LEU A 95 -6.33 23.08 9.80
C LEU A 95 -7.37 23.38 10.88
N SER A 96 -8.65 23.15 10.59
CA SER A 96 -9.74 23.37 11.56
C SER A 96 -9.95 22.20 12.53
N MET A 97 -9.45 21.00 12.19
CA MET A 97 -9.60 19.80 13.00
C MET A 97 -8.73 19.84 14.26
N ARG A 98 -9.23 19.23 15.34
CA ARG A 98 -8.61 19.29 16.68
C ARG A 98 -8.12 17.94 17.19
N THR A 99 -8.47 16.85 16.52
CA THR A 99 -8.07 15.50 16.93
C THR A 99 -7.49 14.71 15.75
N ALA A 100 -6.58 13.76 16.05
CA ALA A 100 -6.04 12.87 15.01
C ALA A 100 -7.11 11.97 14.40
N ALA A 101 -8.11 11.56 15.18
CA ALA A 101 -9.22 10.73 14.72
C ALA A 101 -10.12 11.45 13.70
N GLU A 102 -10.36 12.76 13.87
CA GLU A 102 -11.07 13.57 12.87
C GLU A 102 -10.33 13.59 11.54
N ILE A 103 -9.00 13.75 11.57
CA ILE A 103 -8.14 13.75 10.38
C ILE A 103 -8.19 12.38 9.69
N GLU A 104 -8.02 11.29 10.44
CA GLU A 104 -8.07 9.92 9.93
C GLU A 104 -9.42 9.60 9.26
N SER A 105 -10.53 9.94 9.94
CA SER A 105 -11.88 9.76 9.40
C SER A 105 -12.10 10.60 8.12
N HIS A 106 -11.59 11.82 8.10
CA HIS A 106 -11.69 12.69 6.93
C HIS A 106 -10.90 12.15 5.74
N CYS A 107 -9.67 11.71 5.97
CA CYS A 107 -8.79 11.17 4.94
C CYS A 107 -9.30 9.86 4.35
N SER A 108 -10.04 9.05 5.14
CA SER A 108 -10.57 7.75 4.72
C SER A 108 -11.90 7.81 3.96
N ARG A 109 -12.54 8.99 3.86
CA ARG A 109 -13.86 9.15 3.23
C ARG A 109 -13.74 9.35 1.71
N GLU A 110 -14.69 8.77 0.96
CA GLU A 110 -14.87 9.02 -0.47
C GLU A 110 -15.24 10.49 -0.73
N ARG A 111 -14.62 11.09 -1.75
CA ARG A 111 -14.76 12.52 -2.03
C ARG A 111 -14.88 12.81 -3.51
N GLN A 112 -15.77 13.73 -3.86
CA GLN A 112 -15.88 14.25 -5.22
C GLN A 112 -14.81 15.32 -5.44
N ILE A 113 -13.67 14.92 -6.00
CA ILE A 113 -12.54 15.80 -6.25
C ILE A 113 -12.34 15.95 -7.76
N ASN A 114 -11.97 17.16 -8.21
CA ASN A 114 -11.55 17.35 -9.60
C ASN A 114 -10.16 16.75 -9.80
N VAL A 115 -10.12 15.49 -10.24
CA VAL A 115 -8.86 14.73 -10.43
C VAL A 115 -7.88 15.42 -11.38
N ARG A 116 -8.37 16.10 -12.42
CA ARG A 116 -7.48 16.82 -13.35
C ARG A 116 -6.69 17.91 -12.64
N GLU A 117 -7.36 18.63 -11.74
CA GLU A 117 -6.72 19.67 -10.94
C GLU A 117 -5.74 19.06 -9.93
N ILE A 118 -6.09 17.95 -9.29
CA ILE A 118 -5.18 17.23 -8.38
C ILE A 118 -3.93 16.74 -9.12
N ILE A 119 -4.08 16.17 -10.32
CA ILE A 119 -2.95 15.72 -11.14
C ILE A 119 -2.07 16.92 -11.52
N ARG A 120 -2.68 18.05 -11.91
CA ARG A 120 -1.94 19.29 -12.22
C ARG A 120 -1.14 19.77 -11.01
N ILE A 121 -1.75 19.79 -9.83
CA ILE A 121 -1.07 20.16 -8.58
C ILE A 121 0.04 19.16 -8.26
N ALA A 122 -0.21 17.85 -8.35
CA ALA A 122 0.77 16.81 -8.08
C ALA A 122 1.99 16.91 -9.00
N LYS A 123 1.79 17.18 -10.30
CA LYS A 123 2.87 17.45 -11.25
C LYS A 123 3.66 18.69 -10.88
N LEU A 124 2.99 19.78 -10.51
CA LEU A 124 3.64 21.00 -10.06
C LEU A 124 4.50 20.75 -8.82
N LEU A 125 3.98 20.00 -7.84
CA LEU A 125 4.74 19.60 -6.65
C LEU A 125 5.97 18.77 -7.04
N CYS A 126 5.81 17.81 -7.95
CA CYS A 126 6.92 16.99 -8.46
C CYS A 126 8.02 17.83 -9.11
N THR A 127 7.68 18.91 -9.83
CA THR A 127 8.69 19.82 -10.43
C THR A 127 9.37 20.75 -9.44
N ARG A 128 8.74 20.99 -8.28
CA ARG A 128 9.20 21.94 -7.26
C ARG A 128 9.92 21.29 -6.09
N THR A 129 9.74 19.99 -5.88
CA THR A 129 10.50 19.23 -4.88
C THR A 129 11.98 19.19 -5.23
N LYS A 130 12.81 19.47 -4.24
CA LYS A 130 14.26 19.33 -4.35
C LYS A 130 14.64 17.89 -4.65
N VAL A 131 15.72 17.71 -5.41
CA VAL A 131 16.22 16.38 -5.77
C VAL A 131 16.53 15.50 -4.54
N SER A 132 16.94 16.10 -3.42
CA SER A 132 17.17 15.39 -2.14
C SER A 132 15.90 14.81 -1.51
N ASP A 133 14.77 15.49 -1.70
CA ASP A 133 13.49 15.18 -1.05
C ASP A 133 12.57 14.41 -2.02
N CYS A 134 13.05 14.13 -3.23
CA CYS A 134 12.37 13.29 -4.21
C CYS A 134 12.17 11.86 -3.66
N PRO A 135 10.96 11.28 -3.77
CA PRO A 135 10.68 9.91 -3.32
C PRO A 135 11.62 8.85 -3.89
N SER A 136 12.08 9.02 -5.13
CA SER A 136 13.05 8.09 -5.72
C SER A 136 14.36 8.04 -4.92
N VAL A 137 14.87 9.20 -4.51
CA VAL A 137 16.11 9.30 -3.71
C VAL A 137 15.87 8.84 -2.28
N LEU A 138 14.76 9.26 -1.65
CA LEU A 138 14.41 8.88 -0.27
C LEU A 138 14.18 7.37 -0.10
N MET A 139 13.69 6.69 -1.14
CA MET A 139 13.47 5.25 -1.12
C MET A 139 14.71 4.45 -1.57
N GLY A 140 15.86 5.11 -1.77
CA GLY A 140 17.09 4.46 -2.22
C GLY A 140 16.99 3.88 -3.64
N LEU A 141 16.03 4.35 -4.43
CA LEU A 141 15.87 3.94 -5.81
C LEU A 141 16.86 4.76 -6.63
N ALA A 142 17.86 4.08 -7.20
CA ALA A 142 18.53 4.61 -8.39
C ALA A 142 17.44 5.10 -9.36
N PRO A 143 17.64 6.19 -10.12
CA PRO A 143 16.67 6.68 -11.08
C PRO A 143 16.47 5.62 -12.18
N THR A 144 15.65 4.63 -11.89
CA THR A 144 15.29 3.58 -12.83
C THR A 144 14.22 4.18 -13.70
N GLU A 145 14.68 4.69 -14.85
CA GLU A 145 13.89 4.66 -16.05
C GLU A 145 13.21 3.28 -16.14
N PHE A 146 11.91 3.31 -16.36
CA PHE A 146 11.09 2.12 -16.49
C PHE A 146 11.64 1.32 -17.67
N TYR A 147 12.49 0.32 -17.43
CA TYR A 147 12.99 -0.53 -18.50
C TYR A 147 11.80 -1.29 -19.08
N PRO A 148 11.50 -1.15 -20.39
CA PRO A 148 10.47 -1.95 -21.01
C PRO A 148 10.84 -3.43 -20.82
N ILE A 149 9.83 -4.27 -20.56
CA ILE A 149 9.99 -5.72 -20.52
C ILE A 149 10.61 -6.12 -21.87
N PRO A 150 11.78 -6.80 -21.89
CA PRO A 150 12.40 -7.22 -23.14
C PRO A 150 11.41 -8.04 -23.95
N GLY A 151 11.24 -7.67 -25.22
CA GLY A 151 10.33 -8.39 -26.11
C GLY A 151 10.83 -9.81 -26.39
N PRO A 152 9.98 -10.71 -26.89
CA PRO A 152 10.37 -12.08 -27.24
C PRO A 152 11.49 -12.15 -28.30
N SER A 153 11.80 -11.04 -28.97
CA SER A 153 12.89 -10.91 -29.94
C SER A 153 14.29 -10.83 -29.29
N ASP A 154 14.39 -10.51 -28.00
CA ASP A 154 15.68 -10.35 -27.28
C ASP A 154 16.26 -11.68 -26.75
N VAL A 155 15.63 -12.82 -27.08
CA VAL A 155 16.06 -14.17 -26.66
C VAL A 155 17.14 -14.75 -27.59
N SER A 156 17.89 -13.91 -28.30
CA SER A 156 19.02 -14.37 -29.12
C SER A 156 20.34 -14.15 -28.38
N GLN A 157 20.82 -15.28 -27.83
CA GLN A 157 22.17 -15.62 -27.38
C GLN A 157 22.47 -15.54 -25.86
N PRO A 158 22.92 -16.65 -25.25
CA PRO A 158 23.43 -16.65 -23.88
C PRO A 158 24.86 -16.10 -23.92
N ASN A 159 25.03 -14.80 -23.74
CA ASN A 159 26.36 -14.28 -23.40
C ASN A 159 26.63 -14.54 -21.91
N ALA A 160 27.76 -15.17 -21.65
CA ALA A 160 28.16 -15.67 -20.34
C ALA A 160 28.72 -14.56 -19.43
N ASN A 161 28.05 -13.41 -19.32
CA ASN A 161 28.42 -12.35 -18.39
C ASN A 161 27.30 -12.14 -17.37
N ARG A 162 27.14 -13.16 -16.53
CA ARG A 162 26.35 -13.10 -15.31
C ARG A 162 27.11 -12.23 -14.30
N THR A 163 27.03 -10.91 -14.45
CA THR A 163 27.55 -9.99 -13.43
C THR A 163 26.64 -10.11 -12.21
N ARG A 164 27.17 -10.84 -11.22
CA ARG A 164 26.65 -10.96 -9.86
C ARG A 164 26.17 -9.59 -9.36
N LEU A 165 24.99 -9.56 -8.74
CA LEU A 165 24.56 -8.49 -7.85
C LEU A 165 25.66 -8.29 -6.80
N ASN A 166 26.49 -7.28 -6.99
CA ASN A 166 27.51 -6.89 -6.04
C ASN A 166 26.82 -6.03 -4.97
N LEU A 167 26.28 -6.69 -3.93
CA LEU A 167 26.09 -6.02 -2.65
C LEU A 167 27.48 -5.72 -2.09
N GLY A 168 27.98 -4.51 -2.34
CA GLY A 168 29.28 -4.08 -1.86
C GLY A 168 29.39 -2.57 -1.90
N TYR A 169 29.50 -1.98 -0.72
CA TYR A 169 29.99 -0.61 -0.52
C TYR A 169 31.32 -0.45 -1.27
N GLY A 170 31.36 0.42 -2.28
CA GLY A 170 32.59 0.73 -3.01
C GLY A 170 32.40 0.90 -4.52
N ALA A 171 31.88 2.06 -4.94
CA ALA A 171 31.99 2.50 -6.34
C ALA A 171 31.78 4.02 -6.51
N LEU A 172 32.47 4.84 -5.72
CA LEU A 172 32.79 6.22 -6.14
C LEU A 172 34.10 6.19 -6.92
N SER A 173 34.08 5.70 -8.16
CA SER A 173 35.19 5.88 -9.11
C SER A 173 34.72 5.60 -10.53
N ARG A 174 34.28 6.65 -11.23
CA ARG A 174 34.50 6.91 -12.68
C ARG A 174 33.46 7.90 -13.21
N LEU A 175 33.83 9.18 -13.20
CA LEU A 175 33.38 10.13 -14.21
C LEU A 175 34.64 10.61 -14.95
N PRO A 176 34.69 10.54 -16.30
CA PRO A 176 35.77 11.14 -17.05
C PRO A 176 35.46 12.61 -17.34
N GLY A 177 36.42 13.49 -17.00
CA GLY A 177 36.68 14.74 -17.73
C GLY A 177 35.78 15.93 -17.46
N ARG A 178 36.03 16.65 -16.37
CA ARG A 178 35.87 18.11 -16.34
C ARG A 178 37.02 18.71 -15.53
N GLY A 179 38.00 19.28 -16.22
CA GLY A 179 39.15 19.92 -15.59
C GLY A 179 38.72 21.17 -14.83
N VAL A 180 39.07 21.22 -13.55
CA VAL A 180 39.17 22.44 -12.74
C VAL A 180 40.34 22.22 -11.78
N ALA A 181 41.13 23.27 -11.61
CA ALA A 181 42.46 23.32 -11.01
C ALA A 181 42.59 22.62 -9.64
N GLU A 182 43.77 22.05 -9.40
CA GLU A 182 44.24 21.60 -8.09
C GLU A 182 44.39 22.83 -7.17
N GLU A 183 43.50 22.94 -6.19
CA GLU A 183 43.75 23.71 -4.97
C GLU A 183 43.91 22.71 -3.82
N ASP A 184 45.08 22.74 -3.20
CA ASP A 184 45.47 21.89 -2.07
C ASP A 184 44.55 22.13 -0.87
N PHE A 185 43.64 21.20 -0.60
CA PHE A 185 42.80 21.24 0.61
C PHE A 185 43.57 20.67 1.80
N ASN A 186 44.03 21.57 2.67
CA ASN A 186 44.71 21.29 3.92
C ASN A 186 43.74 20.66 4.96
N LEU A 187 44.09 19.48 5.48
CA LEU A 187 43.24 18.68 6.38
C LEU A 187 43.16 19.20 7.82
N ASP A 188 43.89 20.27 8.15
CA ASP A 188 44.01 20.78 9.52
C ASP A 188 42.91 21.79 9.93
N GLN A 189 41.99 22.18 9.04
CA GLN A 189 40.94 23.17 9.36
C GLN A 189 39.55 22.59 9.69
N ILE A 190 39.38 21.27 9.76
CA ILE A 190 38.09 20.65 10.13
C ILE A 190 38.00 20.39 11.66
N GLN A 191 39.02 20.78 12.43
CA GLN A 191 39.04 20.54 13.87
C GLN A 191 38.30 21.62 14.72
N ASP A 192 37.88 22.75 14.15
CA ASP A 192 37.46 23.92 14.95
C ASP A 192 35.95 24.25 14.96
N ASN A 193 35.07 23.42 14.38
CA ASN A 193 33.63 23.75 14.29
C ASN A 193 32.65 22.74 14.91
N LEU A 194 33.08 22.01 15.96
CA LEU A 194 32.22 21.04 16.67
C LEU A 194 31.83 21.43 18.11
N GLU A 195 32.00 22.67 18.55
CA GLU A 195 31.67 23.09 19.93
C GLU A 195 30.20 23.51 20.18
N GLY A 196 29.24 23.04 19.37
CA GLY A 196 27.88 23.62 19.34
C GLY A 196 26.67 22.71 19.57
N ARG A 197 26.80 21.44 19.98
CA ARG A 197 25.63 20.56 20.21
C ARG A 197 25.70 19.73 21.49
N PRO A 198 24.54 19.43 22.11
CA PRO A 198 24.46 18.91 23.46
C PRO A 198 25.10 17.52 23.56
N ASN A 199 25.88 17.38 24.64
CA ASN A 199 26.61 16.21 25.07
C ASN A 199 25.68 14.98 25.17
N TYR A 200 25.74 14.08 24.19
CA TYR A 200 25.40 12.69 24.43
C TYR A 200 26.66 12.06 25.00
N THR A 201 26.66 11.78 26.29
CA THR A 201 27.68 10.95 26.93
C THR A 201 27.73 9.63 26.17
N VAL A 202 28.79 9.45 25.38
CA VAL A 202 29.16 8.15 24.85
C VAL A 202 29.65 7.35 26.05
N ASP A 203 28.77 6.51 26.58
CA ASP A 203 29.15 5.48 27.53
C ASP A 203 30.16 4.56 26.83
N ASN A 204 31.42 4.77 27.16
CA ASN A 204 32.57 3.99 26.75
C ASN A 204 32.54 2.58 27.39
N LYS A 205 31.52 1.76 27.09
CA LYS A 205 31.50 0.30 27.34
C LYS A 205 30.57 -0.41 26.36
N GLY A 206 31.13 -1.10 25.38
CA GLY A 206 30.42 -2.17 24.65
C GLY A 206 30.50 -2.08 23.13
N GLY A 207 31.69 -2.35 22.57
CA GLY A 207 31.73 -2.88 21.20
C GLY A 207 30.92 -4.17 21.17
N LEU A 208 29.88 -4.24 20.34
CA LEU A 208 29.05 -5.43 20.19
C LEU A 208 29.92 -6.58 19.65
N SER A 209 30.24 -7.55 20.51
CA SER A 209 30.87 -8.82 20.10
C SER A 209 30.07 -9.45 18.97
N VAL A 210 30.76 -10.12 18.04
CA VAL A 210 30.18 -10.91 16.94
C VAL A 210 29.16 -11.93 17.49
N GLU A 211 29.36 -12.40 18.72
CA GLU A 211 28.43 -13.29 19.45
C GLU A 211 27.09 -12.60 19.77
N GLY A 212 27.10 -11.32 20.17
CA GLY A 212 25.86 -10.58 20.48
C GLY A 212 25.02 -10.25 19.24
N ILE A 213 25.65 -10.15 18.07
CA ILE A 213 24.94 -10.03 16.78
C ILE A 213 24.33 -11.38 16.40
N SER A 214 25.07 -12.48 16.60
CA SER A 214 24.60 -13.85 16.34
C SER A 214 23.39 -14.21 17.20
N GLU A 215 23.44 -13.92 18.51
CA GLU A 215 22.31 -14.14 19.44
C GLU A 215 21.08 -13.32 19.06
N ARG A 216 21.26 -12.07 18.60
CA ARG A 216 20.15 -11.22 18.15
C ARG A 216 19.50 -11.77 16.87
N ILE A 217 20.29 -12.30 15.93
CA ILE A 217 19.78 -12.96 14.72
C ILE A 217 19.03 -14.25 15.07
N GLN A 218 19.56 -15.07 15.97
CA GLN A 218 18.88 -16.28 16.44
C GLN A 218 17.54 -15.94 17.11
N SER A 219 17.52 -14.96 18.02
CA SER A 219 16.28 -14.50 18.66
C SER A 219 15.25 -13.96 17.66
N GLN A 220 15.68 -13.25 16.61
CA GLN A 220 14.78 -12.80 15.55
C GLN A 220 14.24 -13.95 14.71
N THR A 221 15.08 -14.96 14.43
CA THR A 221 14.69 -16.14 13.65
C THR A 221 13.65 -16.98 14.40
N GLU A 222 13.83 -17.17 15.71
CA GLU A 222 12.85 -17.86 16.56
C GLU A 222 11.51 -17.12 16.63
N LYS A 223 11.53 -15.78 16.74
CA LYS A 223 10.32 -14.96 16.69
C LYS A 223 9.60 -15.09 15.35
N LEU A 224 10.34 -15.09 14.25
CA LEU A 224 9.79 -15.31 12.90
C LEU A 224 9.19 -16.71 12.75
N ASN A 225 9.87 -17.73 13.28
CA ASN A 225 9.39 -19.10 13.22
C ASN A 225 8.11 -19.29 14.05
N TRP A 226 8.05 -18.68 15.24
CA TRP A 226 6.84 -18.65 16.06
C TRP A 226 5.66 -18.01 15.33
N LYS A 227 5.87 -16.85 14.69
CA LYS A 227 4.83 -16.17 13.90
C LYS A 227 4.33 -17.04 12.74
N HIS A 228 5.23 -17.69 12.00
CA HIS A 228 4.84 -18.61 10.92
C HIS A 228 4.01 -19.79 11.44
N SER A 229 4.38 -20.35 12.60
CA SER A 229 3.63 -21.45 13.23
C SER A 229 2.22 -21.03 13.66
N GLN A 230 2.06 -19.79 14.16
CA GLN A 230 0.74 -19.24 14.48
C GLN A 230 -0.12 -19.04 13.22
N LEU A 231 0.47 -18.53 12.13
CA LEU A 231 -0.27 -18.35 10.88
C LEU A 231 -0.72 -19.69 10.27
N ALA A 232 0.10 -20.74 10.35
CA ALA A 232 -0.29 -22.07 9.89
C ALA A 232 -1.53 -22.60 10.63
N ARG A 233 -1.59 -22.40 11.95
CA ARG A 233 -2.78 -22.77 12.75
C ARG A 233 -4.04 -22.01 12.33
N ILE A 234 -3.91 -20.71 12.08
CA ILE A 234 -5.03 -19.86 11.64
C ILE A 234 -5.52 -20.29 10.25
N LEU A 235 -4.62 -20.72 9.36
CA LEU A 235 -5.00 -21.21 8.04
C LEU A 235 -5.77 -22.55 8.13
N ASP A 236 -5.30 -23.50 8.93
CA ASP A 236 -6.03 -24.76 9.18
C ASP A 236 -7.41 -24.50 9.77
N GLU A 237 -7.52 -23.57 10.73
CA GLU A 237 -8.79 -23.20 11.34
C GLU A 237 -9.75 -22.58 10.31
N LYS A 238 -9.24 -21.71 9.44
CA LYS A 238 -10.02 -21.14 8.33
C LYS A 238 -10.50 -22.20 7.34
N GLU A 239 -9.67 -23.19 7.04
CA GLU A 239 -10.03 -24.28 6.13
C GLU A 239 -11.16 -25.15 6.72
N ASN A 240 -11.09 -25.45 8.01
CA ASN A 240 -12.18 -26.14 8.72
C ASN A 240 -13.48 -25.32 8.73
N ILE A 241 -13.42 -24.02 9.05
CA ILE A 241 -14.60 -23.15 9.04
C ILE A 241 -15.23 -23.09 7.64
N ASN A 242 -14.39 -23.02 6.59
CA ASN A 242 -14.88 -22.97 5.22
C ASN A 242 -15.58 -24.28 4.82
N LYS A 243 -15.06 -25.43 5.29
CA LYS A 243 -15.69 -26.74 5.07
C LYS A 243 -17.06 -26.82 5.76
N ASP A 244 -17.15 -26.39 7.01
CA ASP A 244 -18.41 -26.35 7.77
C ASP A 244 -19.46 -25.44 7.09
N MET A 245 -19.02 -24.29 6.56
CA MET A 245 -19.87 -23.37 5.81
C MET A 245 -20.41 -24.01 4.51
N GLU A 246 -19.57 -24.73 3.76
CA GLU A 246 -20.00 -25.38 2.52
C GLU A 246 -20.97 -26.54 2.79
N ASP A 247 -20.75 -27.30 3.86
CA ASP A 247 -21.66 -28.38 4.27
C ASP A 247 -23.01 -27.82 4.76
N ASN A 248 -23.01 -26.69 5.48
CA ASN A 248 -24.25 -25.99 5.85
C ASN A 248 -24.98 -25.46 4.61
N ARG A 249 -24.26 -24.93 3.61
CA ARG A 249 -24.84 -24.47 2.34
C ARG A 249 -25.50 -25.61 1.57
N ARG A 250 -24.87 -26.78 1.53
CA ARG A 250 -25.43 -28.00 0.92
C ARG A 250 -26.69 -28.47 1.66
N ALA A 251 -26.67 -28.48 3.00
CA ALA A 251 -27.82 -28.85 3.81
C ALA A 251 -29.01 -27.90 3.60
N LEU A 252 -28.75 -26.59 3.53
CA LEU A 252 -29.79 -25.59 3.27
C LEU A 252 -30.38 -25.77 1.86
N SER A 253 -29.53 -25.97 0.85
CA SER A 253 -29.98 -26.25 -0.53
C SER A 253 -30.86 -27.50 -0.59
N ALA A 254 -30.44 -28.61 0.04
CA ALA A 254 -31.23 -29.83 0.10
C ALA A 254 -32.61 -29.60 0.77
N LYS A 255 -32.64 -28.83 1.86
CA LYS A 255 -33.87 -28.47 2.57
C LYS A 255 -34.81 -27.61 1.73
N THR A 256 -34.28 -26.67 0.95
CA THR A 256 -35.11 -25.87 0.03
C THR A 256 -35.70 -26.72 -1.10
N HIS A 257 -34.93 -27.68 -1.63
CA HIS A 257 -35.41 -28.60 -2.66
C HIS A 257 -36.52 -29.52 -2.15
N THR A 258 -36.42 -30.05 -0.93
CA THR A 258 -37.48 -30.90 -0.34
C THR A 258 -38.75 -30.11 -0.06
N LEU A 259 -38.64 -28.88 0.47
CA LEU A 259 -39.76 -27.97 0.64
C LEU A 259 -40.45 -27.66 -0.69
N ARG A 260 -39.69 -27.36 -1.74
CA ARG A 260 -40.24 -27.07 -3.07
C ARG A 260 -40.95 -28.28 -3.68
N LYS A 261 -40.38 -29.49 -3.53
CA LYS A 261 -41.04 -30.74 -3.95
C LYS A 261 -42.36 -30.96 -3.21
N ALA A 262 -42.37 -30.78 -1.88
CA ALA A 262 -43.58 -30.94 -1.07
C ALA A 262 -44.68 -29.91 -1.45
N GLN A 263 -44.29 -28.67 -1.74
CA GLN A 263 -45.21 -27.62 -2.18
C GLN A 263 -45.85 -27.97 -3.53
N VAL A 264 -45.05 -28.36 -4.53
CA VAL A 264 -45.55 -28.79 -5.85
C VAL A 264 -46.49 -29.98 -5.70
N GLN A 265 -46.14 -30.95 -4.85
CA GLN A 265 -46.95 -32.14 -4.63
C GLN A 265 -48.30 -31.80 -3.96
N LYS A 266 -48.32 -30.81 -3.07
CA LYS A 266 -49.55 -30.28 -2.46
C LYS A 266 -50.44 -29.59 -3.51
N GLU A 267 -49.86 -28.78 -4.40
CA GLU A 267 -50.57 -28.08 -5.48
C GLU A 267 -51.16 -29.07 -6.49
N VAL A 268 -50.38 -30.07 -6.93
CA VAL A 268 -50.85 -31.12 -7.83
C VAL A 268 -52.02 -31.90 -7.20
N LYS A 269 -51.91 -32.27 -5.91
CA LYS A 269 -52.99 -32.97 -5.22
C LYS A 269 -54.27 -32.14 -5.13
N ALA A 270 -54.14 -30.82 -4.89
CA ALA A 270 -55.28 -29.91 -4.88
C ALA A 270 -55.96 -29.80 -6.27
N MET A 271 -55.19 -29.74 -7.36
CA MET A 271 -55.74 -29.74 -8.72
C MET A 271 -56.50 -31.03 -9.03
N VAL A 272 -55.94 -32.19 -8.67
CA VAL A 272 -56.61 -33.49 -8.90
C VAL A 272 -57.93 -33.57 -8.14
N THR A 273 -58.00 -33.10 -6.89
CA THR A 273 -59.26 -33.06 -6.14
C THR A 273 -60.29 -32.12 -6.75
N MET A 274 -59.87 -30.99 -7.33
CA MET A 274 -60.81 -30.08 -8.01
C MET A 274 -61.37 -30.70 -9.29
N LEU A 275 -60.55 -31.42 -10.06
CA LEU A 275 -61.00 -32.14 -11.25
C LEU A 275 -61.98 -33.27 -10.91
N ASP A 276 -61.74 -34.02 -9.84
CA ASP A 276 -62.65 -35.10 -9.40
C ASP A 276 -64.01 -34.55 -8.92
N VAL A 277 -64.01 -33.41 -8.23
CA VAL A 277 -65.25 -32.70 -7.84
C VAL A 277 -66.00 -32.18 -9.07
N ALA A 278 -65.29 -31.59 -10.04
CA ALA A 278 -65.89 -31.10 -11.28
C ALA A 278 -66.49 -32.24 -12.12
N GLY A 279 -65.80 -33.38 -12.22
CA GLY A 279 -66.31 -34.57 -12.89
C GLY A 279 -67.61 -35.08 -12.27
N LYS A 280 -67.65 -35.22 -10.94
CA LYS A 280 -68.85 -35.63 -10.20
C LYS A 280 -70.01 -34.64 -10.30
N ALA A 281 -69.73 -33.34 -10.49
CA ALA A 281 -70.74 -32.33 -10.72
C ALA A 281 -71.36 -32.45 -12.12
N MET A 282 -70.54 -32.70 -13.14
CA MET A 282 -71.01 -32.93 -14.52
C MET A 282 -71.83 -34.22 -14.64
N ASP A 283 -71.41 -35.31 -13.98
CA ASP A 283 -72.17 -36.57 -13.96
C ASP A 283 -73.55 -36.42 -13.27
N LYS A 284 -73.71 -35.41 -12.42
CA LYS A 284 -74.99 -35.06 -11.77
C LYS A 284 -75.92 -34.20 -12.62
N GLU A 285 -75.39 -33.49 -13.61
CA GLU A 285 -76.20 -32.70 -14.57
C GLU A 285 -76.68 -33.55 -15.77
N ILE A 286 -76.04 -34.70 -16.01
CA ILE A 286 -76.34 -35.59 -17.14
C ILE A 286 -77.40 -36.66 -16.79
N ASN A 287 -77.70 -36.87 -15.50
CA ASN A 287 -78.71 -37.80 -14.99
C ASN A 287 -79.93 -37.06 -14.43
#